data_AF-A0A257NL89-F1
#
_entry.id   AF-A0A257NL89-F1
#
_cell.length_a   1.000
_cell.length_b   1.000
_cell.length_c   1.000
_cell.angle_alpha   90.00
_cell.angle_beta   90.00
_cell.angle_gamma   90.00
#
_symmetry.space_group_name_H-M   'P 1'
#
loop_
_entity.id
_entity.type
_entity.pdbx_description
1 polymer ?
#
loop_
_entity_poly.entity_id
_entity_poly.type
_entity_poly.pdbx_seq_one_letter_code
_entity_poly.pdbx_strand_id
1 'polypeptide(L)'
;MQTLNRFQSREAWLRAATDALRAHYQTAGYPLPHDVRFSIGFPSTGRKGRAIGEHWHSVASADAHHEIFIRADQADPVQVLGILTHELVHAAVPLGSGHGRVFKKAALAVGLEGRMRHALPGAVLSARLAEIAAELGPLPHAALNLDQQGDDSPKKQGTRLLKAECQTAACGYTVRITRKWLDRLGAPCCPVHGVMAVDGWTPGDDAEDEVEAEGKGKS
;
A
#
# COMPACT_ATOMS: atom_id res chain seq x y z
N MET A 1 -6.80 -7.17 -32.03
CA MET A 1 -7.78 -6.06 -32.00
C MET A 1 -7.74 -5.47 -30.60
N GLN A 2 -7.51 -4.17 -30.44
CA GLN A 2 -7.66 -3.53 -29.13
C GLN A 2 -9.14 -3.62 -28.76
N THR A 3 -9.47 -4.35 -27.70
CA THR A 3 -10.82 -4.40 -27.16
C THR A 3 -11.15 -3.01 -26.63
N LEU A 4 -12.06 -2.30 -27.28
CA LEU A 4 -12.46 -0.96 -26.84
C LEU A 4 -13.21 -1.07 -25.51
N ASN A 5 -12.93 -0.15 -24.58
CA ASN A 5 -13.67 -0.06 -23.33
C ASN A 5 -15.13 0.33 -23.62
N ARG A 6 -16.07 -0.52 -23.20
CA ARG A 6 -17.52 -0.21 -23.26
C ARG A 6 -17.90 0.94 -22.32
N PHE A 7 -17.17 1.08 -21.22
CA PHE A 7 -17.42 2.09 -20.20
C PHE A 7 -16.42 3.24 -20.31
N GLN A 8 -16.93 4.47 -20.20
CA GLN A 8 -16.10 5.68 -20.29
C GLN A 8 -15.36 6.00 -18.98
N SER A 9 -15.76 5.39 -17.86
CA SER A 9 -15.14 5.59 -16.55
C SER A 9 -15.07 4.31 -15.72
N ARG A 10 -14.14 4.30 -14.77
CA ARG A 10 -13.91 3.19 -13.82
C ARG A 10 -15.12 3.00 -12.93
N GLU A 11 -15.72 4.11 -12.52
CA GLU A 11 -16.88 4.19 -11.66
C GLU A 11 -18.13 3.62 -12.35
N ALA A 12 -18.29 3.86 -13.66
CA ALA A 12 -19.37 3.26 -14.44
C ALA A 12 -19.18 1.75 -14.60
N TRP A 13 -17.94 1.29 -14.81
CA TRP A 13 -17.62 -0.15 -14.88
C TRP A 13 -17.92 -0.87 -13.55
N LEU A 14 -17.50 -0.29 -12.41
CA LEU A 14 -17.74 -0.85 -11.08
C LEU A 14 -19.23 -0.84 -10.70
N ARG A 15 -19.99 0.18 -11.15
CA ARG A 15 -21.44 0.22 -10.98
C ARG A 15 -22.11 -0.92 -11.74
N ALA A 16 -21.75 -1.13 -13.01
CA ALA A 16 -22.29 -2.23 -13.81
C ALA A 16 -21.93 -3.61 -13.25
N ALA A 17 -20.70 -3.77 -12.74
CA ALA A 17 -20.30 -4.97 -12.01
C ALA A 17 -21.15 -5.23 -10.77
N THR A 18 -21.41 -4.18 -9.98
CA THR A 18 -22.26 -4.27 -8.79
C THR A 18 -23.68 -4.68 -9.18
N ASP A 19 -24.24 -4.10 -10.25
CA ASP A 19 -25.57 -4.46 -10.74
C ASP A 19 -25.64 -5.93 -11.18
N ALA A 20 -24.61 -6.44 -11.86
CA ALA A 20 -24.50 -7.86 -12.22
C ALA A 20 -24.39 -8.81 -11.00
N LEU A 21 -23.87 -8.31 -9.87
CA LEU A 21 -23.73 -9.05 -8.62
C LEU A 21 -24.99 -9.00 -7.74
N ARG A 22 -25.94 -8.07 -7.96
CA ARG A 22 -27.13 -7.91 -7.09
C ARG A 22 -27.92 -9.20 -6.92
N ALA A 23 -28.16 -9.94 -8.00
CA ALA A 23 -28.91 -11.20 -7.94
C ALA A 23 -28.18 -12.29 -7.13
N HIS A 24 -26.84 -12.34 -7.21
CA HIS A 24 -26.01 -13.26 -6.43
C HIS A 24 -26.13 -12.97 -4.93
N TYR A 25 -25.99 -11.69 -4.54
CA TYR A 25 -26.15 -11.23 -3.16
C TYR A 25 -27.56 -11.44 -2.62
N GLN A 26 -28.58 -11.16 -3.44
CA GLN A 26 -29.99 -11.41 -3.10
C GLN A 26 -30.22 -12.91 -2.79
N THR A 27 -29.70 -13.80 -3.66
CA THR A 27 -29.82 -15.26 -3.49
C THR A 27 -29.09 -15.74 -2.23
N ALA A 28 -27.95 -15.14 -1.90
CA ALA A 28 -27.20 -15.41 -0.68
C ALA A 28 -27.89 -14.88 0.60
N GLY A 29 -28.98 -14.11 0.48
CA GLY A 29 -29.71 -13.52 1.60
C GLY A 29 -29.13 -12.20 2.13
N TYR A 30 -28.27 -11.54 1.36
CA TYR A 30 -27.61 -10.28 1.72
C TYR A 30 -27.80 -9.23 0.63
N PRO A 31 -29.03 -8.73 0.42
CA PRO A 31 -29.30 -7.75 -0.64
C PRO A 31 -28.39 -6.53 -0.54
N LEU A 32 -27.91 -6.05 -1.69
CA LEU A 32 -27.07 -4.86 -1.76
C LEU A 32 -27.90 -3.59 -1.66
N PRO A 33 -27.42 -2.53 -0.98
CA PRO A 33 -28.06 -1.23 -1.02
C PRO A 33 -28.10 -0.67 -2.45
N HIS A 34 -29.10 0.18 -2.74
CA HIS A 34 -29.22 0.82 -4.05
C HIS A 34 -28.12 1.88 -4.25
N ASP A 35 -27.93 2.73 -3.24
CA ASP A 35 -27.11 3.94 -3.31
C ASP A 35 -25.66 3.65 -2.93
N VAL A 36 -24.88 3.19 -3.92
CA VAL A 36 -23.44 2.92 -3.79
C VAL A 36 -22.66 3.73 -4.82
N ARG A 37 -21.56 4.32 -4.38
CA ARG A 37 -20.58 5.03 -5.20
C ARG A 37 -19.23 4.36 -5.09
N PHE A 38 -18.42 4.57 -6.13
CA PHE A 38 -17.19 3.85 -6.35
C PHE A 38 -16.07 4.83 -6.68
N SER A 39 -14.85 4.47 -6.31
CA SER A 39 -13.65 5.21 -6.68
C SER A 39 -12.47 4.26 -6.80
N ILE A 40 -11.64 4.45 -7.83
CA ILE A 40 -10.31 3.84 -7.89
C ILE A 40 -9.28 4.92 -7.55
N GLY A 41 -8.66 4.78 -6.37
CA GLY A 41 -7.83 5.81 -5.75
C GLY A 41 -7.02 5.26 -4.58
N PHE A 42 -6.60 6.11 -3.65
CA PHE A 42 -6.00 5.64 -2.40
C PHE A 42 -7.07 5.58 -1.31
N PRO A 43 -7.20 4.46 -0.57
CA PRO A 43 -8.01 4.41 0.65
C PRO A 43 -7.55 5.46 1.68
N SER A 44 -8.30 5.62 2.75
CA SER A 44 -8.13 6.64 3.79
C SER A 44 -6.71 6.75 4.38
N THR A 45 -5.98 5.64 4.43
CA THR A 45 -4.58 5.58 4.94
C THR A 45 -3.53 5.99 3.90
N GLY A 46 -3.95 6.40 2.71
CA GLY A 46 -3.12 6.92 1.63
C GLY A 46 -2.27 5.88 0.92
N ARG A 47 -1.33 6.35 0.08
CA ARG A 47 -0.43 5.51 -0.75
C ARG A 47 0.38 4.47 0.03
N LYS A 48 0.78 4.78 1.26
CA LYS A 48 1.56 3.86 2.13
C LYS A 48 0.68 2.86 2.88
N GLY A 49 -0.64 3.00 2.77
CA GLY A 49 -1.62 2.11 3.36
C GLY A 49 -1.59 0.70 2.77
N ARG A 50 -1.93 -0.30 3.59
CA ARG A 50 -1.99 -1.71 3.17
C ARG A 50 -3.37 -2.14 2.69
N ALA A 51 -4.39 -1.32 2.90
CA ALA A 51 -5.75 -1.60 2.44
C ALA A 51 -5.79 -1.59 0.91
N ILE A 52 -6.34 -2.64 0.29
CA ILE A 52 -6.53 -2.74 -1.16
C ILE A 52 -7.97 -2.40 -1.59
N GLY A 53 -8.90 -2.41 -0.62
CA GLY A 53 -10.26 -1.94 -0.72
C GLY A 53 -10.67 -1.27 0.59
N GLU A 54 -11.67 -0.40 0.54
CA GLU A 54 -12.25 0.24 1.72
C GLU A 54 -13.72 0.59 1.47
N HIS A 55 -14.55 0.32 2.46
CA HIS A 55 -15.96 0.69 2.50
C HIS A 55 -16.20 1.78 3.56
N TRP A 56 -16.97 2.78 3.18
CA TRP A 56 -17.61 3.73 4.09
C TRP A 56 -19.11 3.51 4.07
N HIS A 57 -19.69 3.32 5.25
CA HIS A 57 -21.12 3.16 5.39
C HIS A 57 -21.86 4.47 5.08
N SER A 58 -23.10 4.36 4.60
CA SER A 58 -23.99 5.49 4.30
C SER A 58 -24.08 6.58 5.38
N VAL A 59 -24.00 6.23 6.66
CA VAL A 59 -24.04 7.21 7.76
C VAL A 59 -22.85 8.18 7.76
N ALA A 60 -21.77 7.82 7.06
CA ALA A 60 -20.58 8.67 6.89
C ALA A 60 -20.65 9.57 5.64
N SER A 61 -21.64 9.38 4.76
CA SER A 61 -21.89 10.28 3.63
C SER A 61 -22.99 11.29 3.95
N ALA A 62 -22.78 12.55 3.57
CA ALA A 62 -23.75 13.62 3.76
C ALA A 62 -25.08 13.38 3.00
N ASP A 63 -25.05 12.59 1.93
CA ASP A 63 -26.21 12.21 1.13
C ASP A 63 -26.55 10.71 1.23
N ALA A 64 -26.11 10.06 2.32
CA ALA A 64 -26.45 8.69 2.67
C ALA A 64 -26.07 7.60 1.65
N HIS A 65 -25.06 7.84 0.79
CA HIS A 65 -24.50 6.81 -0.09
C HIS A 65 -23.43 5.97 0.63
N HIS A 66 -23.39 4.68 0.31
CA HIS A 66 -22.19 3.88 0.61
C HIS A 66 -21.07 4.25 -0.38
N GLU A 67 -19.86 4.42 0.12
CA GLU A 67 -18.69 4.74 -0.72
C GLU A 67 -17.71 3.56 -0.68
N ILE A 68 -17.34 3.03 -1.85
CA ILE A 68 -16.36 1.94 -1.98
C ILE A 68 -15.15 2.43 -2.75
N PHE A 69 -13.98 2.25 -2.15
CA PHE A 69 -12.69 2.56 -2.75
C PHE A 69 -11.95 1.27 -3.09
N ILE A 70 -11.32 1.23 -4.26
CA ILE A 70 -10.37 0.20 -4.66
C ILE A 70 -9.02 0.86 -4.89
N ARG A 71 -7.94 0.25 -4.39
CA ARG A 71 -6.62 0.87 -4.44
C ARG A 71 -6.13 1.04 -5.89
N ALA A 72 -5.52 2.18 -6.19
CA ALA A 72 -5.17 2.60 -7.55
C ALA A 72 -4.18 1.68 -8.30
N ASP A 73 -3.45 0.81 -7.59
CA ASP A 73 -2.52 -0.16 -8.18
C ASP A 73 -3.20 -1.48 -8.58
N GLN A 74 -4.49 -1.66 -8.29
CA GLN A 74 -5.27 -2.82 -8.71
C GLN A 74 -5.85 -2.59 -10.11
N ALA A 75 -5.57 -3.48 -11.07
CA ALA A 75 -6.05 -3.32 -12.46
C ALA A 75 -6.50 -4.61 -13.13
N ASP A 76 -6.14 -5.79 -12.61
CA ASP A 76 -6.70 -7.04 -13.12
C ASP A 76 -8.22 -7.07 -12.85
N PRO A 77 -9.08 -7.20 -13.87
CA PRO A 77 -10.53 -7.11 -13.68
C PRO A 77 -11.08 -8.11 -12.67
N VAL A 78 -10.61 -9.36 -12.68
CA VAL A 78 -11.10 -10.40 -11.78
C VAL A 78 -10.67 -10.12 -10.33
N GLN A 79 -9.42 -9.71 -10.14
CA GLN A 79 -8.92 -9.28 -8.83
C GLN A 79 -9.69 -8.06 -8.29
N VAL A 80 -9.94 -7.06 -9.13
CA VAL A 80 -10.73 -5.86 -8.79
C VAL A 80 -12.15 -6.25 -8.38
N LEU A 81 -12.79 -7.17 -9.10
CA LEU A 81 -14.11 -7.69 -8.72
C LEU A 81 -14.09 -8.47 -7.41
N GLY A 82 -13.01 -9.20 -7.12
CA GLY A 82 -12.83 -9.89 -5.85
C GLY A 82 -12.78 -8.91 -4.66
N ILE A 83 -12.03 -7.83 -4.82
CA ILE A 83 -11.96 -6.74 -3.83
C ILE A 83 -13.33 -6.07 -3.68
N LEU A 84 -13.98 -5.72 -4.81
CA LEU A 84 -15.32 -5.13 -4.82
C LEU A 84 -16.31 -6.03 -4.07
N THR A 85 -16.29 -7.34 -4.31
CA THR A 85 -17.17 -8.31 -3.64
C THR A 85 -16.95 -8.27 -2.13
N HIS A 86 -15.71 -8.28 -1.65
CA HIS A 86 -15.43 -8.15 -0.23
C HIS A 86 -15.98 -6.85 0.37
N GLU A 87 -15.80 -5.70 -0.29
CA GLU A 87 -16.33 -4.43 0.20
C GLU A 87 -17.87 -4.34 0.13
N LEU A 88 -18.49 -4.96 -0.88
CA LEU A 88 -19.95 -5.09 -0.98
C LEU A 88 -20.54 -5.95 0.16
N VAL A 89 -19.79 -6.89 0.73
CA VAL A 89 -20.22 -7.59 1.95
C VAL A 89 -20.36 -6.61 3.11
N HIS A 90 -19.42 -5.66 3.28
CA HIS A 90 -19.58 -4.62 4.31
C HIS A 90 -20.80 -3.73 4.07
N ALA A 91 -21.12 -3.44 2.80
CA ALA A 91 -22.31 -2.68 2.44
C ALA A 91 -23.62 -3.45 2.70
N ALA A 92 -23.60 -4.78 2.63
CA ALA A 92 -24.78 -5.63 2.81
C ALA A 92 -25.08 -6.01 4.27
N VAL A 93 -24.16 -5.74 5.19
CA VAL A 93 -24.31 -6.09 6.62
C VAL A 93 -24.45 -4.84 7.48
N PRO A 94 -25.03 -4.94 8.70
CA PRO A 94 -25.16 -3.80 9.59
C PRO A 94 -23.82 -3.12 9.92
N LEU A 95 -23.86 -1.80 10.08
CA LEU A 95 -22.73 -0.99 10.57
C LEU A 95 -22.10 -1.61 11.82
N GLY A 96 -20.77 -1.57 11.91
CA GLY A 96 -20.03 -2.08 13.05
C GLY A 96 -19.81 -3.60 13.03
N SER A 97 -20.29 -4.32 12.00
CA SER A 97 -20.02 -5.76 11.84
C SER A 97 -18.52 -6.09 11.71
N GLY A 98 -17.73 -5.14 11.20
CA GLY A 98 -16.31 -5.33 10.91
C GLY A 98 -16.07 -6.63 10.14
N HIS A 99 -15.03 -7.39 10.51
CA HIS A 99 -14.79 -8.75 10.01
C HIS A 99 -15.25 -9.83 10.99
N GLY A 100 -16.29 -9.54 11.78
CA GLY A 100 -16.83 -10.40 12.83
C GLY A 100 -17.75 -11.52 12.32
N ARG A 101 -18.56 -12.10 13.22
CA ARG A 101 -19.43 -13.25 12.92
C ARG A 101 -20.45 -12.96 11.81
N VAL A 102 -21.06 -11.77 11.83
CA VAL A 102 -22.07 -11.36 10.83
C VAL A 102 -21.44 -11.25 9.45
N PHE A 103 -20.34 -10.51 9.33
CA PHE A 103 -19.56 -10.43 8.10
C PHE A 103 -19.13 -11.81 7.62
N LYS A 104 -18.58 -12.66 8.51
CA LYS A 104 -18.14 -14.01 8.13
C LYS A 104 -19.27 -14.84 7.53
N LYS A 105 -20.47 -14.79 8.12
CA LYS A 105 -21.64 -15.51 7.61
C LYS A 105 -22.02 -15.01 6.21
N ALA A 106 -21.99 -13.70 5.99
CA ALA A 106 -22.28 -13.09 4.69
C ALA A 106 -21.21 -13.42 3.64
N ALA A 107 -19.94 -13.21 3.98
CA ALA A 107 -18.79 -13.49 3.12
C ALA A 107 -18.78 -14.95 2.64
N LEU A 108 -18.97 -15.92 3.54
CA LEU A 108 -19.04 -17.33 3.16
C LEU A 108 -20.26 -17.62 2.27
N ALA A 109 -21.42 -17.01 2.54
CA ALA A 109 -22.63 -17.21 1.75
C ALA A 109 -22.49 -16.68 0.32
N VAL A 110 -21.76 -15.58 0.12
CA VAL A 110 -21.48 -15.06 -1.24
C VAL A 110 -20.31 -15.77 -1.93
N GLY A 111 -19.63 -16.70 -1.25
CA GLY A 111 -18.55 -17.51 -1.83
C GLY A 111 -17.14 -16.94 -1.63
N LEU A 112 -16.93 -16.07 -0.64
CA LEU A 112 -15.58 -15.69 -0.19
C LEU A 112 -15.04 -16.70 0.81
N GLU A 113 -13.72 -16.92 0.79
CA GLU A 113 -13.03 -17.92 1.60
C GLU A 113 -11.79 -17.36 2.30
N GLY A 114 -11.25 -18.12 3.26
CA GLY A 114 -10.03 -17.77 3.97
C GLY A 114 -10.24 -16.86 5.19
N ARG A 115 -9.21 -16.06 5.53
CA ARG A 115 -9.26 -15.15 6.69
C ARG A 115 -10.06 -13.91 6.33
N MET A 116 -11.14 -13.61 7.06
CA MET A 116 -12.11 -12.55 6.71
C MET A 116 -11.54 -11.16 6.39
N ARG A 117 -10.41 -10.76 6.98
CA ARG A 117 -9.73 -9.47 6.64
C ARG A 117 -9.07 -9.47 5.26
N HIS A 118 -8.87 -10.64 4.68
CA HIS A 118 -8.18 -10.92 3.42
C HIS A 118 -8.98 -11.97 2.63
N ALA A 119 -10.30 -12.03 2.82
CA ALA A 119 -11.10 -13.06 2.18
C ALA A 119 -11.03 -12.90 0.67
N LEU A 120 -10.86 -14.00 -0.03
CA LEU A 120 -10.76 -14.03 -1.48
C LEU A 120 -11.92 -14.84 -2.07
N PRO A 121 -12.32 -14.58 -3.32
CA PRO A 121 -13.26 -15.44 -4.01
C PRO A 121 -12.82 -16.91 -4.02
N GLY A 122 -13.69 -17.81 -3.58
CA GLY A 122 -13.53 -19.25 -3.79
C GLY A 122 -13.64 -19.60 -5.28
N ALA A 123 -13.45 -20.88 -5.64
CA ALA A 123 -13.39 -21.29 -7.05
C ALA A 123 -14.68 -20.97 -7.84
N VAL A 124 -15.85 -21.22 -7.25
CA VAL A 124 -17.16 -20.95 -7.88
C VAL A 124 -17.38 -19.46 -8.09
N LEU A 125 -17.11 -18.65 -7.06
CA LEU A 125 -17.24 -17.20 -7.17
C LEU A 125 -16.22 -16.64 -8.16
N SER A 126 -14.98 -17.12 -8.16
CA SER A 126 -13.94 -16.69 -9.11
C SER A 126 -14.36 -16.92 -10.57
N ALA A 127 -14.96 -18.07 -10.88
CA ALA A 127 -15.50 -18.34 -12.21
C ALA A 127 -16.60 -17.35 -12.58
N ARG A 128 -17.53 -17.07 -11.65
CA ARG A 128 -18.59 -16.08 -11.88
C ARG A 128 -18.05 -14.67 -12.09
N LEU A 129 -17.02 -14.26 -11.33
CA LEU A 129 -16.39 -12.95 -11.51
C LEU A 129 -15.65 -12.86 -12.85
N ALA A 130 -15.06 -13.95 -13.33
CA ALA A 130 -14.44 -14.00 -14.65
C ALA A 130 -15.47 -13.85 -15.78
N GLU A 131 -16.64 -14.47 -15.66
CA GLU A 131 -17.77 -14.27 -16.59
C GLU A 131 -18.21 -12.80 -16.62
N ILE A 132 -18.44 -12.20 -15.45
CA ILE A 132 -18.82 -10.78 -15.34
C ILE A 132 -17.75 -9.88 -15.96
N ALA A 133 -16.47 -10.11 -15.66
CA ALA A 133 -15.37 -9.35 -16.26
C ALA A 133 -15.35 -9.47 -17.79
N ALA A 134 -15.60 -10.66 -18.34
CA ALA A 134 -15.68 -10.87 -19.78
C ALA A 134 -16.88 -10.14 -20.42
N GLU A 135 -18.05 -10.16 -19.77
CA GLU A 135 -19.28 -9.49 -20.23
C GLU A 135 -19.15 -7.95 -20.21
N LEU A 136 -18.49 -7.40 -19.18
CA LEU A 136 -18.25 -5.96 -19.06
C LEU A 136 -17.19 -5.47 -20.04
N GLY A 137 -16.28 -6.35 -20.45
CA GLY A 137 -15.10 -6.00 -21.21
C GLY A 137 -14.03 -5.32 -20.35
N PRO A 138 -13.00 -4.73 -20.98
CA PRO A 138 -11.86 -4.20 -20.25
C PRO A 138 -12.27 -3.12 -19.23
N LEU A 139 -11.57 -3.12 -18.10
CA LEU A 139 -11.68 -2.07 -17.10
C LEU A 139 -10.95 -0.82 -17.65
N PRO A 140 -11.59 0.37 -17.74
CA PRO A 140 -10.96 1.61 -18.19
C PRO A 140 -10.00 2.18 -17.14
N HIS A 141 -9.00 1.39 -16.75
CA HIS A 141 -8.01 1.67 -15.72
C HIS A 141 -6.68 1.01 -16.06
N ALA A 142 -5.58 1.63 -15.65
CA ALA A 142 -4.27 1.00 -15.63
C ALA A 142 -3.68 1.16 -14.21
N ALA A 143 -2.99 0.12 -13.73
CA ALA A 143 -2.43 0.12 -12.39
C ALA A 143 -1.44 1.29 -12.23
N LEU A 144 -1.63 2.08 -11.17
CA LEU A 144 -0.68 3.13 -10.82
C LEU A 144 0.59 2.49 -10.26
N ASN A 145 1.74 2.81 -10.86
CA ASN A 145 3.03 2.33 -10.35
C ASN A 145 3.40 3.07 -9.05
N LEU A 146 3.28 2.36 -7.92
CA LEU A 146 3.51 2.92 -6.59
C LEU A 146 5.00 3.11 -6.24
N ASP A 147 5.93 2.72 -7.10
CA ASP A 147 7.36 3.00 -6.92
C ASP A 147 7.79 4.30 -7.61
N GLN A 148 6.99 4.79 -8.56
CA GLN A 148 7.24 6.05 -9.24
C GLN A 148 6.87 7.25 -8.36
N GLN A 149 7.64 8.32 -8.49
CA GLN A 149 7.40 9.60 -7.83
C GLN A 149 6.76 10.54 -8.85
N GLY A 150 5.72 11.28 -8.43
CA GLY A 150 5.23 12.42 -9.19
C GLY A 150 6.11 13.66 -8.93
N ASP A 151 5.91 14.72 -9.71
CA ASP A 151 6.75 15.92 -9.67
C ASP A 151 6.82 16.57 -8.28
N ASP A 152 5.71 16.55 -7.54
CA ASP A 152 5.61 17.09 -6.17
C ASP A 152 5.92 16.06 -5.08
N SER A 153 6.36 14.85 -5.44
CA SER A 153 6.72 13.84 -4.44
C SER A 153 7.99 14.28 -3.70
N PRO A 154 8.00 14.26 -2.35
CA PRO A 154 9.21 14.56 -1.60
C PRO A 154 10.32 13.62 -2.05
N LYS A 155 11.42 14.17 -2.57
CA LYS A 155 12.59 13.39 -2.97
C LYS A 155 12.93 12.44 -1.84
N LYS A 156 13.00 11.14 -2.15
CA LYS A 156 13.44 10.12 -1.20
C LYS A 156 14.72 10.61 -0.52
N GLN A 157 14.63 10.99 0.75
CA GLN A 157 15.81 11.35 1.51
C GLN A 157 16.58 10.07 1.80
N GLY A 158 17.68 9.88 1.08
CA GLY A 158 18.65 8.84 1.43
C GLY A 158 19.31 9.21 2.75
N THR A 159 19.56 8.21 3.59
CA THR A 159 20.47 8.39 4.73
C THR A 159 21.88 8.50 4.17
N ARG A 160 22.59 9.61 4.43
CA ARG A 160 24.00 9.80 4.04
C ARG A 160 24.97 9.07 4.99
N LEU A 161 24.56 7.91 5.49
CA LEU A 161 25.37 7.13 6.41
C LEU A 161 26.38 6.31 5.61
N LEU A 162 27.65 6.46 5.96
CA LEU A 162 28.75 5.69 5.42
C LEU A 162 28.83 4.36 6.18
N LYS A 163 29.13 3.28 5.46
CA LYS A 163 29.30 1.96 6.03
C LYS A 163 30.75 1.82 6.50
N ALA A 164 30.91 1.51 7.78
CA ALA A 164 32.16 1.06 8.36
C ALA A 164 32.11 -0.47 8.49
N GLU A 165 33.17 -1.15 8.08
CA GLU A 165 33.30 -2.60 8.15
C GLU A 165 34.57 -3.00 8.90
N CYS A 166 34.44 -4.02 9.75
CA CYS A 166 35.60 -4.61 10.38
C CYS A 166 36.51 -5.24 9.32
N GLN A 167 37.80 -4.92 9.37
CA GLN A 167 38.78 -5.35 8.37
C GLN A 167 39.04 -6.87 8.40
N THR A 168 38.76 -7.52 9.54
CA THR A 168 38.85 -8.97 9.65
C THR A 168 37.67 -9.64 8.93
N ALA A 169 37.94 -10.29 7.81
CA ALA A 169 36.92 -10.93 6.95
C ALA A 169 36.00 -11.91 7.69
N ALA A 170 36.52 -12.63 8.70
CA ALA A 170 35.73 -13.57 9.50
C ALA A 170 34.81 -12.90 10.55
N CYS A 171 34.96 -11.59 10.80
CA CYS A 171 34.19 -10.88 11.82
C CYS A 171 32.82 -10.44 11.32
N GLY A 172 32.75 -9.82 10.12
CA GLY A 172 31.50 -9.32 9.53
C GLY A 172 30.82 -8.18 10.29
N TYR A 173 31.44 -7.62 11.33
CA TYR A 173 30.86 -6.51 12.10
C TYR A 173 30.81 -5.23 11.25
N THR A 174 29.64 -4.59 11.21
CA THR A 174 29.42 -3.35 10.45
C THR A 174 28.70 -2.29 11.27
N VAL A 175 29.06 -1.02 11.03
CA VAL A 175 28.46 0.15 11.67
C VAL A 175 28.09 1.15 10.58
N ARG A 176 27.02 1.92 10.78
CA ARG A 176 26.67 3.05 9.92
C ARG A 176 26.91 4.35 10.66
N ILE A 177 27.72 5.23 10.09
CA ILE A 177 28.19 6.47 10.72
C ILE A 177 28.09 7.64 9.74
N THR A 178 27.82 8.85 10.23
CA THR A 178 27.80 10.05 9.37
C THR A 178 29.21 10.56 9.12
N ARG A 179 29.49 11.12 7.94
CA ARG A 179 30.76 11.78 7.60
C ARG A 179 31.25 12.76 8.69
N LYS A 180 30.35 13.59 9.23
CA LYS A 180 30.63 14.50 10.36
C LYS A 180 31.38 13.85 11.53
N TRP A 181 31.05 12.61 11.90
CA TRP A 181 31.68 11.94 13.03
C TRP A 181 33.01 11.29 12.65
N LEU A 182 33.13 10.81 11.40
CA LEU A 182 34.42 10.35 10.88
C LEU A 182 35.44 11.48 10.83
N ASP A 183 35.04 12.64 10.32
CA ASP A 183 35.95 13.78 10.18
C ASP A 183 36.37 14.34 11.54
N ARG A 184 35.49 14.26 12.55
CA ARG A 184 35.76 14.78 13.91
C ARG A 184 36.48 13.82 14.83
N LEU A 185 36.13 12.53 14.79
CA LEU A 185 36.53 11.54 15.79
C LEU A 185 37.22 10.31 15.17
N GLY A 186 37.27 10.22 13.85
CA GLY A 186 37.83 9.08 13.12
C GLY A 186 36.85 7.92 12.93
N ALA A 187 37.37 6.85 12.31
CA ALA A 187 36.62 5.63 12.08
C ALA A 187 36.23 4.94 13.40
N PRO A 188 35.03 4.34 13.48
CA PRO A 188 34.63 3.58 14.65
C PRO A 188 35.49 2.32 14.82
N CYS A 189 35.48 1.76 16.03
CA CYS A 189 36.20 0.51 16.34
C CYS A 189 35.23 -0.68 16.40
N CYS A 190 35.65 -1.79 15.81
CA CYS A 190 35.16 -3.12 16.13
C CYS A 190 35.49 -3.41 17.61
N PRO A 191 34.54 -3.91 18.42
CA PRO A 191 34.79 -4.25 19.81
C PRO A 191 35.90 -5.29 20.03
N VAL A 192 36.26 -6.05 18.99
CA VAL A 192 37.23 -7.14 19.04
C VAL A 192 38.52 -6.81 18.28
N HIS A 193 38.41 -6.21 17.09
CA HIS A 193 39.53 -6.07 16.15
C HIS A 193 40.04 -4.63 15.97
N GLY A 194 39.44 -3.65 16.66
CA GLY A 194 39.86 -2.25 16.58
C GLY A 194 39.34 -1.52 15.33
N VAL A 195 40.10 -0.57 14.81
CA VAL A 195 39.63 0.42 13.82
C VAL A 195 39.03 -0.23 12.57
N MET A 196 37.84 0.21 12.20
CA MET A 196 37.09 -0.28 11.04
C MET A 196 37.47 0.50 9.77
N ALA A 197 37.41 -0.16 8.61
CA ALA A 197 37.51 0.51 7.32
C ALA A 197 36.18 1.18 6.99
N VAL A 198 36.19 2.33 6.32
CA VAL A 198 34.98 3.08 5.98
C VAL A 198 34.94 3.39 4.50
N ASP A 199 33.85 3.00 3.83
CA ASP A 199 33.70 3.18 2.39
C ASP A 199 33.77 4.68 2.02
N GLY A 200 34.74 5.03 1.16
CA GLY A 200 34.90 6.38 0.64
C GLY A 200 35.40 7.41 1.67
N TRP A 201 36.10 6.97 2.72
CA TRP A 201 36.75 7.86 3.68
C TRP A 201 38.16 7.35 4.04
N THR A 202 39.14 8.25 3.98
CA THR A 202 40.55 8.02 4.38
C THR A 202 40.87 8.91 5.58
N PRO A 203 41.58 8.39 6.61
CA PRO A 203 42.06 9.24 7.69
C PRO A 203 43.14 10.21 7.18
N GLY A 204 42.92 11.52 7.31
CA GLY A 204 44.01 12.51 7.29
C GLY A 204 44.18 13.44 6.08
N ASP A 205 43.19 13.63 5.20
CA ASP A 205 43.37 14.54 4.04
C ASP A 205 43.06 16.03 4.30
N ASP A 206 42.61 16.44 5.50
CA ASP A 206 42.28 17.86 5.82
C ASP A 206 42.92 18.37 7.14
N ALA A 207 44.10 17.87 7.50
CA ALA A 207 44.81 18.31 8.72
C ALA A 207 45.89 19.38 8.45
N GLU A 208 45.61 20.35 7.58
CA GLU A 208 46.40 21.59 7.48
C GLU A 208 45.45 22.77 7.26
N ASP A 209 44.92 23.31 8.36
CA ASP A 209 44.70 24.74 8.61
C ASP A 209 43.62 24.91 9.67
N GLU A 210 44.05 25.01 10.93
CA GLU A 210 43.49 25.88 11.96
C GLU A 210 44.29 25.64 13.26
N VAL A 211 45.51 26.16 13.27
CA VAL A 211 46.20 26.45 14.53
C VAL A 211 46.12 27.96 14.75
N GLU A 212 45.71 28.32 15.96
CA GLU A 212 45.72 29.65 16.56
C GLU A 212 44.47 30.52 16.35
N ALA A 213 43.52 30.43 17.31
CA ALA A 213 43.45 31.45 18.37
C ALA A 213 42.34 31.14 19.38
N GLU A 214 42.64 30.36 20.42
CA GLU A 214 41.99 30.51 21.71
C GLU A 214 43.03 30.74 22.79
N GLY A 215 42.94 31.88 23.48
CA GLY A 215 43.64 32.05 24.75
C GLY A 215 44.01 33.47 25.12
N LYS A 216 43.04 34.28 25.54
CA LYS A 216 43.24 35.18 26.70
C LYS A 216 41.90 35.42 27.39
N GLY A 217 41.73 34.75 28.53
CA GLY A 217 40.58 34.89 29.41
C GLY A 217 40.71 36.01 30.44
N LYS A 218 39.62 36.15 31.22
CA LYS A 218 39.44 36.88 32.49
C LYS A 218 39.70 38.40 32.40
N SER A 219 38.68 39.25 32.51
CA SER A 219 37.84 39.47 33.70
C SER A 219 36.64 40.34 33.31
#